data_AF-A0A948DGG5-F1
#
_entry.id   AF-A0A948DGG5-F1
#
_cell.length_a   1.000
_cell.length_b   1.000
_cell.length_c   1.000
_cell.angle_alpha   90.00
_cell.angle_beta   90.00
_cell.angle_gamma   90.00
#
_symmetry.space_group_name_H-M   'P 1'
#
loop_
_entity.id
_entity.type
_entity.pdbx_description
1 polymer ?
#
loop_
_entity_poly.entity_id
_entity_poly.type
_entity_poly.pdbx_seq_one_letter_code
_entity_poly.pdbx_strand_id
1 'polypeptide(L)'
;MLIFTLFLLVGCKSSYLVRNASVSNIISSFKDYAGVHGYQITYQNDATGSYRLNMGNVYVPEVSRTVKTTTVIATPAKDSYQPMTAYEETTWLTVSNPGHYVVATAMVSITQQGDNVLIVLDGNDVAGVQLNDVYDYFEGLGYVIEKK
;
A
#
# COMPACT_ATOMS: atom_id res chain seq x y z
N MET A 1 -3.76 -12.42 26.80
CA MET A 1 -4.37 -11.23 26.17
C MET A 1 -3.23 -10.37 25.66
N LEU A 2 -2.90 -10.46 24.37
CA LEU A 2 -1.83 -9.68 23.75
C LEU A 2 -2.28 -9.25 22.35
N ILE A 3 -3.00 -8.14 22.31
CA ILE A 3 -3.28 -7.37 21.10
C ILE A 3 -2.14 -6.36 21.03
N PHE A 4 -1.17 -6.54 20.13
CA PHE A 4 -0.25 -5.45 19.80
C PHE A 4 0.24 -5.56 18.35
N THR A 5 -0.35 -4.72 17.52
CA THR A 5 0.19 -4.11 16.29
C THR A 5 0.63 -5.03 15.15
N LEU A 6 -0.36 -5.49 14.39
CA LEU A 6 -0.24 -5.72 12.95
C LEU A 6 -0.67 -4.43 12.22
N PHE A 7 0.20 -3.43 12.16
CA PHE A 7 0.03 -2.20 11.35
C PHE A 7 1.09 -2.18 10.25
N LEU A 8 1.11 -3.23 9.44
CA LEU A 8 1.94 -3.30 8.24
C LEU A 8 1.01 -3.68 7.09
N LEU A 9 1.00 -2.84 6.04
CA LEU A 9 0.29 -2.97 4.76
C LEU A 9 -1.15 -2.42 4.75
N VAL A 10 -1.32 -1.12 5.01
CA VAL A 10 -2.56 -0.43 4.64
C VAL A 10 -2.25 0.42 3.42
N GLY A 11 -2.18 -0.26 2.25
CA GLY A 11 -2.03 0.39 0.95
C GLY A 11 -2.86 1.67 0.92
N CYS A 12 -2.26 2.79 0.53
CA CYS A 12 -2.98 4.06 0.46
C CYS A 12 -4.04 3.97 -0.63
N LYS A 13 -5.24 3.54 -0.22
CA LYS A 13 -6.40 3.40 -1.07
C LYS A 13 -7.23 4.68 -1.00
N SER A 14 -7.44 5.29 -2.16
CA SER A 14 -8.32 6.45 -2.31
C SER A 14 -9.42 6.12 -3.32
N SER A 15 -10.63 6.57 -3.05
CA SER A 15 -11.72 6.46 -4.00
C SER A 15 -12.40 7.80 -4.25
N TYR A 16 -12.79 8.01 -5.51
CA TYR A 16 -13.44 9.23 -5.96
C TYR A 16 -14.66 8.90 -6.81
N LEU A 17 -15.77 9.58 -6.55
CA LEU A 17 -16.98 9.47 -7.35
C LEU A 17 -17.13 10.74 -8.19
N VAL A 18 -17.04 10.59 -9.51
CA VAL A 18 -17.28 11.66 -10.48
C VAL A 18 -18.73 11.63 -10.92
N ARG A 19 -19.45 12.74 -10.74
CA ARG A 19 -20.88 12.83 -11.03
C ARG A 19 -21.14 13.11 -12.51
N ASN A 20 -22.24 12.56 -13.02
CA ASN A 20 -22.78 12.84 -14.35
C ASN A 20 -21.70 12.77 -15.47
N ALA A 21 -20.96 11.66 -15.49
CA ALA A 21 -19.83 11.46 -16.38
C ALA A 21 -19.89 10.08 -17.04
N SER A 22 -19.32 9.99 -18.24
CA SER A 22 -19.11 8.70 -18.91
C SER A 22 -17.72 8.15 -18.60
N VAL A 23 -17.64 6.83 -18.42
CA VAL A 23 -16.38 6.13 -18.20
C VAL A 23 -15.36 6.42 -19.30
N SER A 24 -15.79 6.58 -20.55
CA SER A 24 -14.90 6.89 -21.68
C SER A 24 -14.19 8.23 -21.51
N ASN A 25 -14.91 9.26 -21.05
CA ASN A 25 -14.35 10.59 -20.86
C ASN A 25 -13.37 10.58 -19.68
N ILE A 26 -13.75 9.92 -18.57
CA ILE A 26 -12.88 9.80 -17.40
C ILE A 26 -11.61 9.01 -17.71
N ILE A 27 -11.70 7.93 -18.51
CA ILE A 27 -10.52 7.19 -18.97
C ILE A 27 -9.61 8.10 -19.80
N SER A 28 -10.16 8.89 -20.72
CA SER A 28 -9.36 9.83 -21.52
C SER A 28 -8.66 10.85 -20.64
N SER A 29 -9.40 11.53 -19.76
CA SER A 29 -8.84 12.51 -18.83
C SER A 29 -7.82 11.91 -17.88
N PHE A 30 -7.99 10.65 -17.46
CA PHE A 30 -7.02 9.94 -16.63
C PHE A 30 -5.72 9.64 -17.39
N LYS A 31 -5.80 9.28 -18.68
CA LYS A 31 -4.60 9.10 -19.52
C LYS A 31 -3.86 10.42 -19.70
N ASP A 32 -4.60 11.51 -19.88
CA ASP A 32 -4.02 12.87 -19.94
C ASP A 32 -3.35 13.23 -18.60
N TYR A 33 -4.01 12.94 -17.47
CA TYR A 33 -3.44 13.10 -16.14
C TYR A 33 -2.11 12.36 -16.00
N ALA A 34 -2.07 11.08 -16.39
CA ALA A 34 -0.84 10.29 -16.35
C ALA A 34 0.26 10.91 -17.23
N GLY A 35 -0.09 11.39 -18.42
CA GLY A 35 0.85 12.06 -19.33
C GLY A 35 1.41 13.37 -18.77
N VAL A 36 0.56 14.25 -18.23
CA VAL A 36 0.96 15.55 -17.66
C VAL A 36 1.90 15.37 -16.46
N HIS A 37 1.68 14.34 -15.66
CA HIS A 37 2.53 14.05 -14.49
C HIS A 37 3.74 13.16 -14.83
N GLY A 38 3.93 12.80 -16.10
CA GLY A 38 5.04 11.95 -16.54
C GLY A 38 4.95 10.49 -16.04
N TYR A 39 3.78 10.05 -15.60
CA TYR A 39 3.54 8.67 -15.20
C TYR A 39 3.40 7.76 -16.43
N GLN A 40 3.97 6.57 -16.34
CA GLN A 40 3.87 5.59 -17.42
C GLN A 40 2.76 4.59 -17.14
N ILE A 41 1.79 4.46 -18.05
CA ILE A 41 0.81 3.37 -18.02
C ILE A 41 1.51 2.08 -18.46
N THR A 42 1.69 1.14 -17.54
CA THR A 42 2.40 -0.15 -17.76
C THR A 42 1.45 -1.34 -17.86
N TYR A 43 0.17 -1.13 -17.62
CA TYR A 43 -0.93 -2.07 -17.91
C TYR A 43 -2.18 -1.25 -18.19
N GLN A 44 -2.95 -1.67 -19.20
CA GLN A 44 -4.19 -1.01 -19.62
C GLN A 44 -5.19 -2.07 -20.08
N ASN A 45 -6.39 -2.00 -19.51
CA ASN A 45 -7.56 -2.73 -19.96
C ASN A 45 -8.76 -1.78 -19.96
N ASP A 46 -9.05 -1.21 -21.12
CA ASP A 46 -10.15 -0.24 -21.27
C ASP A 46 -11.54 -0.90 -21.11
N ALA A 47 -11.65 -2.21 -21.35
CA ALA A 47 -12.93 -2.93 -21.20
C ALA A 47 -13.33 -3.09 -19.72
N THR A 48 -12.34 -3.29 -18.83
CA THR A 48 -12.57 -3.38 -17.38
C THR A 48 -12.26 -2.08 -16.64
N GLY A 49 -11.75 -1.06 -17.34
CA GLY A 49 -11.28 0.20 -16.78
C GLY A 49 -10.11 0.03 -15.81
N SER A 50 -9.26 -0.97 -16.01
CA SER A 50 -8.16 -1.30 -15.10
C SER A 50 -6.82 -0.86 -15.67
N TYR A 51 -6.04 -0.13 -14.87
CA TYR A 51 -4.76 0.45 -15.27
C TYR A 51 -3.70 0.26 -14.19
N ARG A 52 -2.43 0.21 -14.60
CA ARG A 52 -1.28 0.29 -13.70
C ARG A 52 -0.39 1.45 -14.11
N LEU A 53 -0.18 2.39 -13.20
CA LEU A 53 0.78 3.47 -13.34
C LEU A 53 2.13 3.07 -12.74
N ASN A 54 3.21 3.41 -13.45
CA ASN A 54 4.56 3.49 -12.92
C ASN A 54 4.88 4.98 -12.72
N MET A 55 5.20 5.33 -11.47
CA MET A 55 5.42 6.70 -11.02
C MET A 55 6.91 6.99 -10.79
N GLY A 56 7.80 6.07 -11.20
CA GLY A 56 9.24 6.17 -11.05
C GLY A 56 9.79 5.39 -9.87
N ASN A 57 11.07 5.60 -9.57
CA ASN A 57 11.76 4.94 -8.47
C ASN A 57 11.77 5.82 -7.23
N VAL A 58 11.45 5.22 -6.08
CA VAL A 58 11.54 5.87 -4.77
C VAL A 58 12.60 5.16 -3.95
N TYR A 59 13.37 5.94 -3.20
CA TYR A 59 14.37 5.41 -2.28
C TYR A 59 13.72 5.02 -0.95
N VAL A 60 13.83 3.75 -0.59
CA VAL A 60 13.44 3.23 0.72
C VAL A 60 14.66 3.28 1.63
N PRO A 61 14.65 4.07 2.72
CA PRO A 61 15.79 4.18 3.61
C PRO A 61 16.03 2.88 4.37
N GLU A 62 17.28 2.68 4.78
CA GLU A 62 17.64 1.56 5.65
C GLU A 62 16.89 1.64 6.99
N VAL A 63 16.37 0.50 7.44
CA VAL A 63 15.78 0.36 8.77
C VAL A 63 16.43 -0.83 9.47
N SER A 64 17.04 -0.57 10.63
CA SER A 64 17.57 -1.59 11.52
C SER A 64 16.75 -1.66 12.80
N ARG A 65 16.40 -2.87 13.23
CA ARG A 65 15.68 -3.13 14.48
C ARG A 65 16.35 -4.27 15.23
N THR A 66 16.61 -4.06 16.51
CA THR A 66 17.09 -5.12 17.40
C THR A 66 15.90 -5.76 18.10
N VAL A 67 15.72 -7.07 17.90
CA VAL A 67 14.66 -7.87 18.51
C VAL A 67 15.27 -8.75 19.61
N LYS A 68 14.63 -8.78 20.77
CA LYS A 68 14.98 -9.68 21.87
C LYS A 68 14.08 -10.90 21.81
N THR A 69 14.64 -12.09 21.59
CA THR A 69 13.93 -13.35 21.72
C THR A 69 14.36 -14.02 23.01
N THR A 70 13.40 -14.42 23.84
CA THR A 70 13.66 -15.16 25.09
C THR A 70 13.05 -16.54 24.94
N THR A 71 13.87 -17.58 25.07
CA THR A 71 13.42 -18.98 25.05
C THR A 71 13.65 -19.56 26.43
N VAL A 72 12.60 -20.16 27.01
CA VAL A 72 12.68 -20.85 28.29
C VAL A 72 12.69 -22.35 28.01
N ILE A 73 13.80 -23.01 28.34
CA ILE A 73 13.94 -24.46 28.22
C ILE A 73 13.78 -25.04 29.62
N ALA A 74 12.63 -25.65 29.88
CA ALA A 74 12.38 -26.39 31.11
C ALA A 74 12.75 -27.87 30.90
N THR A 75 13.65 -28.39 31.72
CA THR A 75 13.99 -29.81 31.70
C THR A 75 13.10 -30.54 32.71
N PRO A 76 12.38 -31.61 32.32
CA PRO A 76 11.58 -32.37 33.28
C PRO A 76 12.49 -33.02 34.33
N ALA A 77 12.11 -32.90 35.60
CA ALA A 77 12.82 -33.55 36.70
C ALA A 77 12.76 -35.09 36.51
N LYS A 78 13.89 -35.77 36.72
CA LYS A 78 14.01 -37.22 36.54
C LYS A 78 13.20 -38.02 37.57
N ASP A 79 12.89 -37.38 38.71
CA ASP A 79 12.07 -37.90 39.82
C ASP A 79 11.07 -36.83 40.29
N SER A 80 9.88 -37.26 40.74
CA SER A 80 8.75 -36.40 41.13
C SER A 80 8.98 -35.49 42.35
N TYR A 81 10.14 -35.57 42.99
CA TYR A 81 10.49 -34.81 44.20
C TYR A 81 11.55 -33.72 43.99
N GLN A 82 12.10 -33.56 42.77
CA GLN A 82 13.07 -32.50 42.48
C GLN A 82 12.42 -31.29 41.79
N PRO A 83 12.78 -30.05 42.18
CA PRO A 83 12.31 -28.86 41.49
C PRO A 83 12.80 -28.86 40.04
N MET A 84 11.94 -28.47 39.10
CA MET A 84 12.32 -28.33 37.70
C MET A 84 13.41 -27.27 37.53
N THR A 85 14.47 -27.61 36.80
CA THR A 85 15.47 -26.64 36.36
C THR A 85 15.03 -26.04 35.04
N ALA A 86 14.75 -24.74 35.04
CA ALA A 86 14.53 -23.96 33.83
C ALA A 86 15.74 -23.09 33.57
N TYR A 87 16.20 -23.07 32.31
CA TYR A 87 17.22 -22.14 31.85
C TYR A 87 16.57 -21.16 30.89
N GLU A 88 16.87 -19.87 31.06
CA GLU A 88 16.45 -18.81 30.14
C GLU A 88 17.60 -18.47 29.21
N GLU A 89 17.37 -18.60 27.91
CA GLU A 89 18.29 -18.14 26.87
C GLU A 89 17.73 -16.85 26.25
N THR A 90 18.52 -15.78 26.28
CA THR A 90 18.19 -14.52 25.63
C THR A 90 19.09 -14.32 24.42
N THR A 91 18.46 -14.14 23.24
CA THR A 91 19.17 -13.82 22.01
C THR A 91 18.75 -12.44 21.51
N TRP A 92 19.74 -11.60 21.21
CA TRP A 92 19.55 -10.31 20.55
C TRP A 92 19.83 -10.46 19.06
N LEU A 93 18.80 -10.24 18.24
CA LEU A 93 18.93 -10.30 16.78
C LEU A 93 18.72 -8.90 16.21
N THR A 94 19.75 -8.33 15.59
CA THR A 94 19.59 -7.13 14.76
C THR A 94 19.18 -7.56 13.36
N VAL A 95 17.96 -7.20 12.96
CA VAL A 95 17.47 -7.33 11.59
C VAL A 95 17.58 -5.99 10.89
N SER A 96 18.39 -5.93 9.84
CA SER A 96 18.59 -4.76 8.98
C SER A 96 17.97 -5.01 7.61
N ASN A 97 17.13 -4.09 7.15
CA ASN A 97 16.69 -4.05 5.76
C ASN A 97 17.50 -2.96 5.03
N PRO A 98 18.45 -3.33 4.15
CA PRO A 98 19.30 -2.36 3.45
C PRO A 98 18.45 -1.38 2.64
N GLY A 99 18.91 -0.13 2.57
CA GLY A 99 18.28 0.87 1.71
C GLY A 99 18.34 0.46 0.24
N HIS A 100 17.22 0.58 -0.47
CA HIS A 100 17.12 0.17 -1.87
C HIS A 100 16.07 1.01 -2.61
N TYR A 101 16.19 1.04 -3.95
CA TYR A 101 15.18 1.67 -4.79
C TYR A 101 14.06 0.68 -5.10
N VAL A 102 12.81 1.14 -4.99
CA VAL A 102 11.62 0.40 -5.41
C VAL A 102 10.88 1.20 -6.47
N VAL A 103 10.25 0.50 -7.41
CA VAL A 103 9.36 1.14 -8.37
C VAL A 103 8.04 1.47 -7.68
N ALA A 104 7.69 2.76 -7.63
CA ALA A 104 6.39 3.21 -7.18
C ALA A 104 5.36 2.88 -8.27
N THR A 105 4.35 2.10 -7.90
CA THR A 105 3.25 1.76 -8.80
C THR A 105 1.92 2.04 -8.13
N ALA A 106 0.92 2.41 -8.94
CA ALA A 106 -0.45 2.58 -8.50
C ALA A 106 -1.37 1.79 -9.43
N MET A 107 -2.28 1.02 -8.84
CA MET A 107 -3.37 0.38 -9.58
C MET A 107 -4.56 1.33 -9.59
N VAL A 108 -5.18 1.46 -10.76
CA VAL A 108 -6.33 2.33 -10.96
C VAL A 108 -7.47 1.54 -11.56
N SER A 109 -8.65 1.68 -10.99
CA SER A 109 -9.90 1.12 -11.52
C SER A 109 -10.90 2.24 -11.76
N ILE A 110 -11.42 2.33 -12.97
CA ILE A 110 -12.38 3.34 -13.41
C ILE A 110 -13.63 2.60 -13.89
N THR A 111 -14.75 2.74 -13.18
CA THR A 111 -15.96 1.96 -13.45
C THR A 111 -17.21 2.84 -13.47
N GLN A 112 -18.13 2.54 -14.40
CA GLN A 112 -19.42 3.23 -14.46
C GLN A 112 -20.33 2.77 -13.30
N GLN A 113 -20.97 3.71 -12.61
CA GLN A 113 -21.96 3.51 -11.55
C GLN A 113 -23.20 4.37 -11.82
N GLY A 114 -24.15 3.83 -12.60
CA GLY A 114 -25.29 4.62 -13.10
C GLY A 114 -24.78 5.77 -13.96
N ASP A 115 -25.21 7.00 -13.67
CA ASP A 115 -24.75 8.21 -14.36
C ASP A 115 -23.41 8.74 -13.83
N ASN A 116 -22.79 8.07 -12.86
CA ASN A 116 -21.54 8.49 -12.22
C ASN A 116 -20.39 7.54 -12.58
N VAL A 117 -19.16 7.95 -12.35
CA VAL A 117 -17.97 7.11 -12.51
C VAL A 117 -17.24 7.00 -11.17
N LEU A 118 -16.91 5.78 -10.76
CA LEU A 118 -16.07 5.51 -9.61
C LEU A 118 -14.63 5.31 -10.06
N ILE A 119 -13.72 6.11 -9.53
CA ILE A 119 -12.27 5.97 -9.66
C ILE A 119 -11.74 5.43 -8.34
N VAL A 120 -11.04 4.30 -8.37
CA VAL A 120 -10.36 3.71 -7.22
C VAL A 120 -8.87 3.67 -7.52
N LEU A 121 -8.08 4.24 -6.61
CA LEU A 121 -6.63 4.29 -6.66
C LEU A 121 -6.09 3.46 -5.50
N ASP A 122 -5.14 2.59 -5.82
CA ASP A 122 -4.46 1.73 -4.85
C ASP A 122 -2.96 1.85 -5.07
N GLY A 123 -2.30 2.64 -4.22
CA GLY A 123 -0.87 2.89 -4.27
C GLY A 123 -0.07 1.85 -3.49
N ASN A 124 1.12 1.49 -4.00
CA ASN A 124 2.04 0.67 -3.23
C ASN A 124 2.64 1.47 -2.05
N ASP A 125 2.31 1.04 -0.82
CA ASP A 125 2.76 1.64 0.44
C ASP A 125 4.28 1.76 0.58
N VAL A 126 5.03 0.87 -0.05
CA VAL A 126 6.49 0.79 0.11
C VAL A 126 7.18 2.07 -0.38
N ALA A 127 6.52 2.84 -1.26
CA ALA A 127 7.04 4.08 -1.81
C ALA A 127 6.34 5.34 -1.27
N GLY A 128 5.31 5.21 -0.42
CA GLY A 128 4.54 6.36 0.11
C GLY A 128 3.89 7.22 -0.98
N VAL A 129 3.70 6.67 -2.18
CA VAL A 129 3.24 7.43 -3.34
C VAL A 129 1.73 7.53 -3.30
N GLN A 130 1.24 8.77 -3.18
CA GLN A 130 -0.17 9.10 -3.11
C GLN A 130 -0.55 9.96 -4.32
N LEU A 131 -1.60 9.55 -5.02
CA LEU A 131 -2.22 10.28 -6.12
C LEU A 131 -3.22 11.32 -5.55
N ASN A 132 -2.72 12.25 -4.73
CA ASN A 132 -3.53 13.17 -3.94
C ASN A 132 -4.16 14.30 -4.76
N ASP A 133 -3.53 14.65 -5.87
CA ASP A 133 -3.88 15.70 -6.82
C ASP A 133 -4.87 15.25 -7.90
N VAL A 134 -5.24 13.95 -7.92
CA VAL A 134 -6.29 13.46 -8.84
C VAL A 134 -7.61 14.19 -8.61
N TYR A 135 -7.96 14.49 -7.35
CA TYR A 135 -9.16 15.26 -7.05
C TYR A 135 -9.12 16.64 -7.75
N ASP A 136 -8.06 17.40 -7.51
CA ASP A 136 -7.87 18.76 -8.03
C ASP A 136 -7.81 18.76 -9.57
N TYR A 137 -7.21 17.73 -10.16
CA TYR A 137 -7.13 17.59 -11.62
C TYR A 137 -8.51 17.45 -12.25
N PHE A 138 -9.36 16.55 -11.74
CA PHE A 138 -10.69 16.35 -12.29
C PHE A 138 -11.63 17.52 -11.99
N GLU A 139 -11.51 18.14 -10.80
CA GLU A 139 -12.23 19.37 -10.48
C GLU A 139 -11.84 20.51 -11.43
N GLY A 140 -10.55 20.66 -11.75
CA GLY A 140 -10.03 21.63 -12.70
C GLY A 140 -10.52 21.45 -14.14
N LEU A 141 -10.89 20.22 -14.53
CA LEU A 141 -11.53 19.93 -15.81
C LEU A 141 -13.05 20.23 -15.82
N GLY A 142 -13.61 20.69 -14.69
CA GLY A 142 -15.02 21.03 -14.54
C GLY A 142 -15.90 19.85 -14.11
N TYR A 143 -15.32 18.73 -13.69
CA TYR A 143 -16.09 17.62 -13.14
C TYR A 143 -16.50 17.88 -11.69
N VAL A 144 -17.71 17.44 -11.33
CA VAL A 144 -18.13 17.37 -9.92
C VAL A 144 -17.63 16.05 -9.35
N ILE A 145 -16.66 16.10 -8.42
CA ILE A 145 -15.97 14.94 -7.86
C ILE A 145 -16.13 14.91 -6.33
N GLU A 146 -16.32 13.72 -5.76
CA GLU A 146 -16.47 13.51 -4.32
C GLU A 146 -15.48 12.45 -3.83
N LYS A 147 -14.84 12.68 -2.67
CA LYS A 147 -14.01 11.67 -2.02
C LYS A 147 -14.88 10.65 -1.28
N LYS A 148 -14.63 9.36 -1.50
CA LYS A 148 -15.27 8.23 -0.84
C LYS A 148 -14.31 7.49 0.08
#